data_AF-A0A1M7PXQ2-F1
#
_entry.id   AF-A0A1M7PXQ2-F1
#
_cell.length_a   1.000
_cell.length_b   1.000
_cell.length_c   1.000
_cell.angle_alpha   90.00
_cell.angle_beta   90.00
_cell.angle_gamma   90.00
#
_symmetry.space_group_name_H-M   'P 1'
#
loop_
_entity.id
_entity.type
_entity.pdbx_description
1 polymer ?
#
loop_
_entity_poly.entity_id
_entity_poly.type
_entity_poly.pdbx_seq_one_letter_code
_entity_poly.pdbx_strand_id
1 'polypeptide(L)'
;MAKQSAPQELAGIAPKLVEVTNEVLFQDVWERPGLSPRDRSLVTVSVLAALYRSEQLPYHLGVALDNGLTVEELSEAITHLAFYAGWPNAMTAITLLKKIADERSA
;
A
#
# COMPACT_ATOMS: atom_id res chain seq x y z
N MET A 1 4.33 6.97 12.07
CA MET A 1 4.34 5.73 11.27
C MET A 1 5.02 4.63 12.07
N ALA A 2 4.38 3.47 12.26
CA ALA A 2 5.13 2.28 12.65
C ALA A 2 6.23 2.08 11.58
N LYS A 3 7.47 1.87 12.04
CA LYS A 3 8.69 1.86 11.21
C LYS A 3 8.51 0.89 10.03
N GLN A 4 8.17 1.42 8.86
CA GLN A 4 8.19 0.66 7.63
C GLN A 4 9.66 0.37 7.33
N SER A 5 10.01 -0.90 7.26
CA SER A 5 11.39 -1.33 7.03
C SER A 5 11.38 -2.66 6.30
N ALA A 6 12.43 -2.90 5.52
CA ALA A 6 12.65 -4.21 4.93
C ALA A 6 12.80 -5.29 6.02
N PRO A 7 12.28 -6.52 5.80
CA PRO A 7 12.54 -7.66 6.67
C PRO A 7 14.05 -7.92 6.79
N GLN A 8 14.59 -7.91 8.02
CA GLN A 8 16.04 -8.03 8.23
C GLN A 8 16.58 -9.42 7.86
N GLU A 9 15.77 -10.47 8.00
CA GLU A 9 16.09 -11.82 7.53
C GLU A 9 16.51 -11.88 6.05
N LEU A 10 16.08 -10.93 5.22
CA LEU A 10 16.48 -10.86 3.82
C LEU A 10 17.89 -10.29 3.60
N ALA A 11 18.48 -9.65 4.62
CA ALA A 11 19.80 -9.02 4.50
C ALA A 11 20.92 -10.04 4.23
N GLY A 12 20.76 -11.29 4.67
CA GLY A 12 21.70 -12.38 4.38
C GLY A 12 21.71 -12.81 2.91
N ILE A 13 20.65 -12.50 2.15
CA ILE A 13 20.50 -12.88 0.73
C ILE A 13 20.69 -11.65 -0.18
N ALA A 14 20.05 -10.54 0.17
CA ALA A 14 20.00 -9.33 -0.64
C ALA A 14 20.28 -8.07 0.21
N PRO A 15 21.50 -7.90 0.75
CA PRO A 15 21.82 -6.82 1.68
C PRO A 15 21.54 -5.43 1.09
N LYS A 16 21.90 -5.21 -0.17
CA LYS A 16 21.65 -3.92 -0.82
C LYS A 16 20.16 -3.62 -1.00
N LEU A 17 19.32 -4.63 -1.22
CA LEU A 17 17.88 -4.44 -1.34
C LEU A 17 17.27 -3.99 -0.01
N VAL A 18 17.70 -4.60 1.10
CA VAL A 18 17.29 -4.19 2.45
C VAL A 18 17.73 -2.76 2.75
N GLU A 19 18.99 -2.44 2.45
CA GLU A 19 19.55 -1.09 2.62
C GLU A 19 18.74 -0.03 1.86
N VAL A 20 18.53 -0.19 0.55
CA VAL A 20 17.80 0.83 -0.24
C VAL A 20 16.31 0.90 0.11
N THR A 21 15.72 -0.19 0.58
CA THR A 21 14.33 -0.18 1.09
C THR A 21 14.22 0.68 2.36
N ASN A 22 15.21 0.60 3.25
CA ASN A 22 15.20 1.39 4.47
C ASN A 22 15.57 2.85 4.19
N GLU A 23 16.72 3.07 3.55
CA GLU A 23 17.32 4.40 3.44
C GLU A 23 16.68 5.25 2.33
N VAL A 24 16.47 4.67 1.15
CA VAL A 24 15.97 5.42 -0.02
C VAL A 24 14.45 5.43 -0.05
N LEU A 25 13.81 4.28 0.13
CA LEU A 25 12.36 4.20 0.06
C LEU A 25 11.71 4.84 1.30
N PHE A 26 11.87 4.22 2.47
CA PHE A 26 11.10 4.64 3.65
C PHE A 26 11.65 5.88 4.36
N GLN A 27 12.97 6.08 4.44
CA GLN A 27 13.56 7.23 5.13
C GLN A 27 13.78 8.48 4.27
N ASP A 28 13.63 8.38 2.94
CA ASP A 28 13.70 9.53 2.01
C ASP A 28 12.41 9.68 1.21
N VAL A 29 12.15 8.84 0.20
CA VAL A 29 11.05 9.05 -0.75
C VAL A 29 9.69 9.17 -0.08
N TRP A 30 9.41 8.37 0.94
CA TRP A 30 8.15 8.42 1.70
C TRP A 30 8.02 9.66 2.60
N GLU A 31 9.13 10.26 3.03
CA GLU A 31 9.20 11.43 3.91
C GLU A 31 9.19 12.77 3.15
N ARG A 32 9.26 12.75 1.81
CA ARG A 32 9.30 13.97 1.01
C ARG A 32 8.04 14.84 1.23
N PRO A 33 8.16 16.13 1.56
CA PRO A 33 7.02 16.96 1.99
C PRO A 33 6.07 17.39 0.87
N GLY A 34 6.45 17.21 -0.40
CA GLY A 34 5.65 17.65 -1.55
C GLY A 34 4.37 16.83 -1.79
N LEU A 35 4.21 15.68 -1.12
CA LEU A 35 3.00 14.88 -1.15
C LEU A 35 2.76 14.29 0.23
N SER A 36 1.54 14.44 0.76
CA SER A 36 1.21 13.97 2.10
C SER A 36 1.33 12.43 2.19
N PRO A 37 1.59 11.87 3.37
CA PRO A 37 1.54 10.42 3.57
C PRO A 37 0.23 9.77 3.12
N ARG A 38 -0.89 10.46 3.37
CA ARG A 38 -2.23 10.04 2.94
C ARG A 38 -2.29 9.86 1.43
N ASP A 39 -1.90 10.89 0.68
CA ASP A 39 -1.99 10.88 -0.78
C ASP A 39 -0.95 9.94 -1.41
N ARG A 40 0.22 9.82 -0.78
CA ARG A 40 1.24 8.86 -1.19
C ARG A 40 0.73 7.42 -1.06
N SER A 41 0.06 7.11 0.04
CA SER A 41 -0.60 5.82 0.23
C SER A 41 -1.69 5.56 -0.79
N LEU A 42 -2.52 6.55 -1.12
CA LEU A 42 -3.53 6.43 -2.16
C LEU A 42 -2.89 6.02 -3.49
N VAL A 43 -1.84 6.74 -3.92
CA VAL A 43 -1.11 6.44 -5.15
C VAL A 43 -0.51 5.03 -5.12
N THR A 44 0.14 4.65 -4.02
CA THR A 44 0.73 3.30 -3.89
C THR A 44 -0.33 2.19 -3.99
N VAL A 45 -1.43 2.31 -3.25
CA VAL A 45 -2.54 1.33 -3.30
C VAL A 45 -3.13 1.25 -4.70
N SER A 46 -3.36 2.39 -5.35
CA SER A 46 -3.92 2.42 -6.71
C SER A 46 -3.01 1.71 -7.71
N VAL A 47 -1.69 1.94 -7.64
CA VAL A 47 -0.72 1.29 -8.53
C VAL A 47 -0.61 -0.21 -8.25
N LEU A 48 -0.58 -0.63 -6.98
CA LEU A 48 -0.53 -2.06 -6.63
C LEU A 48 -1.78 -2.81 -7.09
N ALA A 49 -2.96 -2.20 -6.92
CA ALA A 49 -4.21 -2.75 -7.44
C ALA A 49 -4.19 -2.83 -8.97
N ALA A 50 -3.79 -1.76 -9.65
CA ALA A 50 -3.73 -1.69 -11.11
C ALA A 50 -2.72 -2.69 -11.72
N LEU A 51 -1.62 -2.99 -11.03
CA LEU A 51 -0.59 -3.95 -11.45
C LEU A 51 -0.81 -5.37 -10.94
N TYR A 52 -1.95 -5.65 -10.31
CA TYR A 52 -2.30 -6.95 -9.73
C TYR A 52 -1.25 -7.49 -8.73
N ARG A 53 -0.68 -6.61 -7.90
CA ARG A 53 0.32 -6.95 -6.86
C ARG A 53 -0.35 -7.29 -5.53
N SER A 54 -1.21 -8.30 -5.55
CA SER A 54 -2.07 -8.71 -4.43
C SER A 54 -1.32 -9.14 -3.17
N GLU A 55 -0.05 -9.55 -3.25
CA GLU A 55 0.75 -9.90 -2.08
C GLU A 55 1.22 -8.68 -1.27
N GLN A 56 1.44 -7.55 -1.93
CA GLN A 56 1.87 -6.29 -1.30
C GLN A 56 0.69 -5.40 -0.89
N LEU A 57 -0.44 -5.57 -1.59
CA LEU A 57 -1.62 -4.72 -1.40
C LEU A 57 -2.17 -4.72 0.05
N PRO A 58 -2.28 -5.84 0.78
CA PRO A 58 -2.81 -5.85 2.15
C PRO A 58 -2.00 -4.98 3.11
N TYR A 59 -0.68 -5.04 3.02
CA TYR A 59 0.21 -4.21 3.82
C TYR A 59 -0.04 -2.71 3.55
N HIS A 60 -0.06 -2.34 2.27
CA HIS A 60 -0.25 -0.93 1.88
C HIS A 60 -1.67 -0.41 2.10
N LEU A 61 -2.70 -1.27 2.08
CA LEU A 61 -4.06 -0.91 2.51
C LEU A 61 -4.09 -0.57 4.00
N GLY A 62 -3.42 -1.36 4.84
CA GLY A 62 -3.28 -1.04 6.27
C GLY A 62 -2.57 0.30 6.49
N VAL A 63 -1.44 0.51 5.81
CA VAL A 63 -0.70 1.78 5.85
C VAL A 63 -1.57 2.95 5.39
N ALA A 64 -2.36 2.78 4.33
CA ALA A 64 -3.25 3.82 3.82
C ALA A 64 -4.27 4.26 4.87
N LEU A 65 -4.88 3.32 5.57
CA LEU A 65 -5.79 3.58 6.67
C LEU A 65 -5.09 4.28 7.84
N ASP A 66 -3.88 3.85 8.20
CA ASP A 66 -3.08 4.49 9.27
C ASP A 66 -2.68 5.94 8.91
N ASN A 67 -2.51 6.22 7.62
CA ASN A 67 -2.23 7.54 7.08
C ASN A 67 -3.48 8.41 6.86
N GLY A 68 -4.66 7.91 7.25
CA GLY A 68 -5.90 8.69 7.30
C GLY A 68 -6.79 8.61 6.06
N LEU A 69 -6.57 7.66 5.15
CA LEU A 69 -7.60 7.29 4.17
C LEU A 69 -8.72 6.51 4.86
N THR A 70 -9.95 6.70 4.43
CA THR A 70 -11.08 5.89 4.92
C THR A 70 -11.32 4.65 4.04
N VAL A 71 -12.09 3.69 4.56
CA VAL A 71 -12.52 2.52 3.79
C VAL A 71 -13.37 2.95 2.59
N GLU A 72 -14.21 3.97 2.78
CA GLU A 72 -15.06 4.55 1.72
C GLU A 72 -14.20 5.17 0.61
N GLU A 73 -13.19 5.97 0.96
CA GLU A 73 -12.29 6.59 -0.03
C GLU A 73 -11.51 5.54 -0.83
N LEU A 74 -11.02 4.50 -0.16
CA LEU A 74 -10.34 3.38 -0.82
C LEU A 74 -11.29 2.57 -1.71
N SER A 75 -12.52 2.35 -1.26
CA SER A 75 -13.57 1.66 -2.03
C SER A 75 -13.90 2.43 -3.32
N GLU A 76 -14.05 3.74 -3.25
CA GLU A 76 -14.29 4.60 -4.42
C GLU A 76 -13.09 4.57 -5.38
N ALA A 77 -11.86 4.68 -4.87
CA ALA A 77 -10.66 4.59 -5.70
C ALA A 77 -10.56 3.24 -6.42
N ILE A 78 -10.82 2.13 -5.73
CA ILE A 78 -10.81 0.78 -6.32
C ILE A 78 -11.93 0.61 -7.35
N THR A 79 -13.12 1.14 -7.07
CA THR A 79 -14.25 1.14 -8.01
C THR A 79 -13.90 1.91 -9.28
N HIS A 80 -13.26 3.08 -9.12
CA HIS A 80 -12.79 3.87 -10.25
C HIS A 80 -11.76 3.11 -11.09
N LEU A 81 -10.84 2.39 -10.43
CA LEU A 81 -9.83 1.56 -11.11
C LEU A 81 -10.43 0.41 -11.93
N ALA A 82 -11.65 -0.07 -11.64
CA ALA A 82 -12.29 -1.10 -12.46
C ALA A 82 -12.39 -0.68 -13.95
N PHE A 83 -12.55 0.62 -14.20
CA PHE A 83 -12.66 1.19 -15.55
C PHE A 83 -11.32 1.39 -16.25
N TYR A 84 -10.21 1.52 -15.50
CA TYR A 84 -8.88 1.80 -16.05
C TYR A 84 -7.94 0.59 -16.04
N ALA A 85 -8.11 -0.30 -15.07
CA ALA A 85 -7.27 -1.47 -14.84
C ALA A 85 -8.04 -2.79 -14.96
N GLY A 86 -9.35 -2.74 -15.21
CA GLY A 86 -10.20 -3.91 -15.44
C GLY A 86 -10.84 -4.47 -14.16
N TRP A 87 -11.99 -5.12 -14.36
CA TRP A 87 -12.81 -5.70 -13.29
C TRP A 87 -12.08 -6.70 -12.38
N PRO A 88 -11.24 -7.64 -12.91
CA PRO A 88 -10.51 -8.58 -12.07
C PRO A 88 -9.60 -7.90 -11.05
N ASN A 89 -8.93 -6.82 -11.43
CA ASN A 89 -8.03 -6.07 -10.55
C ASN A 89 -8.82 -5.40 -9.42
N ALA A 90 -9.93 -4.76 -9.75
CA ALA A 90 -10.80 -4.11 -8.76
C ALA A 90 -11.44 -5.13 -7.81
N MET A 91 -11.94 -6.26 -8.31
CA MET A 91 -12.57 -7.30 -7.49
C MET A 91 -11.58 -7.92 -6.48
N THR A 92 -10.35 -8.19 -6.91
CA THR A 92 -9.30 -8.68 -6.00
C THR A 92 -8.96 -7.62 -4.96
N ALA A 93 -8.77 -6.36 -5.37
CA ALA A 93 -8.43 -5.27 -4.45
C ALA A 93 -9.52 -5.00 -3.41
N ILE A 94 -10.80 -4.96 -3.81
CA ILE A 94 -11.91 -4.69 -2.88
C ILE A 94 -12.11 -5.85 -1.88
N THR A 95 -11.88 -7.09 -2.32
CA THR A 95 -11.91 -8.27 -1.43
C THR A 95 -10.84 -8.16 -0.35
N LEU A 96 -9.63 -7.72 -0.71
CA LEU A 96 -8.55 -7.51 0.25
C LEU A 96 -8.82 -6.31 1.17
N LEU A 97 -9.37 -5.20 0.66
CA LEU A 97 -9.78 -4.07 1.49
C LEU A 97 -10.81 -4.50 2.54
N LYS A 98 -11.84 -5.27 2.14
CA LYS A 98 -12.83 -5.81 3.07
C LYS A 98 -12.17 -6.60 4.19
N LYS A 99 -11.27 -7.53 3.84
CA LYS A 99 -10.55 -8.34 4.83
C LYS A 99 -9.81 -7.48 5.86
N ILE A 100 -9.04 -6.49 5.40
CA ILE A 100 -8.28 -5.61 6.28
C ILE A 100 -9.19 -4.73 7.15
N ALA A 101 -10.31 -4.26 6.60
CA ALA A 101 -11.29 -3.46 7.35
C ALA A 101 -11.97 -4.29 8.47
N ASP A 102 -12.34 -5.54 8.18
CA ASP A 102 -12.91 -6.47 9.15
C ASP A 102 -11.92 -6.78 10.28
N GLU A 103 -10.65 -7.07 9.94
CA GLU A 103 -9.58 -7.36 10.91
C GLU A 103 -9.30 -6.21 11.87
N ARG A 104 -9.55 -4.95 11.45
CA ARG A 104 -9.35 -3.74 12.27
C ARG A 104 -10.56 -3.38 13.13
N SER A 105 -11.74 -3.91 12.80
CA SER A 105 -12.99 -3.64 13.51
C SER A 105 -13.28 -4.69 14.60
N ALA A 106 -12.48 -5.76 14.66
CA ALA A 106 -12.52 -6.82 15.66
C ALA A 106 -11.61 -6.49 16.87
#